data_AF-A0A7Y2M0N6-F1
#
_entry.id   AF-A0A7Y2M0N6-F1
#
_cell.length_a   1.000
_cell.length_b   1.000
_cell.length_c   1.000
_cell.angle_alpha   90.00
_cell.angle_beta   90.00
_cell.angle_gamma   90.00
#
_symmetry.space_group_name_H-M   'P 1'
#
loop_
_entity.id
_entity.type
_entity.pdbx_description
1 polymer ?
#
loop_
_entity_poly.entity_id
_entity_poly.type
_entity_poly.pdbx_seq_one_letter_code
_entity_poly.pdbx_strand_id
1 'polypeptide(L)'
;MAAMLSMAVGGFSPGWYWVGIGRPLELLLYEALPRLVGNILSVPIVIVTGDVLWYPVISTVSTASAYLVHSRSMKVPLPRPTRASLASTVAAMRANTFSAATTITASLYTSASVSLVSAIVPTRPAVEFLTGDRIYKISVQMIGVAGNSLQGWVSEPKNRAQFVSRARISVALHCVLGAAGGMVLVLVGPWFSAALLGEEVAVSQQVMIGYGVAFFALAVNSGLGRTVLAALGLQRTIFLSTAAGALIGFPSLVVGAATLGAVGASAAVALAEVTVVGVQVGALVWRRWGHAHR
;
A
#
# COMPACT_ATOMS: atom_id res chain seq x y z
N MET A 1 12.55 15.58 9.25
CA MET A 1 11.50 15.59 10.32
C MET A 1 10.11 15.97 9.78
N ALA A 2 9.94 17.10 9.08
CA ALA A 2 8.63 17.52 8.54
C ALA A 2 7.96 16.49 7.60
N ALA A 3 8.73 15.84 6.71
CA ALA A 3 8.19 14.78 5.84
C ALA A 3 7.67 13.56 6.63
N MET A 4 8.34 13.18 7.72
CA MET A 4 7.91 12.08 8.59
C MET A 4 6.61 12.42 9.33
N LEU A 5 6.47 13.66 9.80
CA LEU A 5 5.24 14.15 10.41
C LEU A 5 4.07 14.14 9.41
N SER A 6 4.32 14.55 8.17
CA SER A 6 3.32 14.49 7.10
C SER A 6 2.83 13.07 6.83
N MET A 7 3.75 12.10 6.78
CA MET A 7 3.40 10.69 6.63
C MET A 7 2.63 10.15 7.84
N ALA A 8 3.01 10.54 9.05
CA ALA A 8 2.31 10.14 10.28
C ALA A 8 0.86 10.65 10.32
N VAL A 9 0.61 11.88 9.87
CA VAL A 9 -0.74 12.43 9.75
C VAL A 9 -1.61 11.61 8.78
N GLY A 10 -1.01 11.07 7.72
CA GLY A 10 -1.68 10.14 6.81
C GLY A 10 -2.27 8.91 7.50
N GLY A 11 -1.64 8.42 8.58
CA GLY A 11 -2.12 7.29 9.36
C GLY A 11 -3.44 7.54 10.11
N PHE A 12 -3.81 8.81 10.30
CA PHE A 12 -5.11 9.20 10.89
C PHE A 12 -6.22 9.35 9.85
N SER A 13 -5.96 8.98 8.59
CA SER A 13 -6.94 9.08 7.51
C SER A 13 -8.25 8.32 7.85
N PRO A 14 -9.44 8.95 7.68
CA PRO A 14 -10.73 8.27 7.77
C PRO A 14 -11.07 7.46 6.51
N GLY A 15 -10.16 7.36 5.53
CA GLY A 15 -10.43 6.77 4.22
C GLY A 15 -11.02 5.36 4.28
N TRP A 16 -10.54 4.53 5.21
CA TRP A 16 -11.08 3.18 5.44
C TRP A 16 -12.56 3.20 5.85
N TYR A 17 -12.99 4.19 6.63
CA TYR A 17 -14.36 4.33 7.11
C TYR A 17 -15.29 4.73 5.97
N TRP A 18 -14.95 5.77 5.20
CA TRP A 18 -15.78 6.23 4.08
C TRP A 18 -15.91 5.18 2.98
N VAL A 19 -14.83 4.45 2.69
CA VAL A 19 -14.89 3.33 1.76
C VAL A 19 -15.81 2.22 2.32
N GLY A 20 -15.70 1.91 3.61
CA GLY A 20 -16.53 0.90 4.26
C GLY A 20 -18.03 1.21 4.27
N ILE A 21 -18.42 2.49 4.39
CA ILE A 21 -19.83 2.91 4.37
C ILE A 21 -20.32 3.36 2.98
N GLY A 22 -19.51 3.20 1.93
CA GLY A 22 -19.90 3.54 0.56
C GLY A 22 -20.09 5.04 0.30
N ARG A 23 -19.30 5.91 0.93
CA ARG A 23 -19.35 7.38 0.77
C ARG A 23 -18.12 7.92 0.02
N PRO A 24 -17.97 7.64 -1.29
CA PRO A 24 -16.78 8.02 -2.06
C PRO A 24 -16.60 9.53 -2.20
N LEU A 25 -17.69 10.31 -2.18
CA LEU A 25 -17.59 11.78 -2.21
C LEU A 25 -16.93 12.35 -0.96
N GLU A 26 -17.12 11.74 0.21
CA GLU A 26 -16.46 12.20 1.42
C GLU A 26 -14.97 11.89 1.42
N LEU A 27 -14.58 10.72 0.86
CA LEU A 27 -13.17 10.41 0.58
C LEU A 27 -12.54 11.45 -0.35
N LEU A 28 -13.25 11.85 -1.41
CA LEU A 28 -12.78 12.88 -2.32
C LEU A 28 -12.62 14.24 -1.61
N LEU A 29 -13.65 14.69 -0.89
CA LEU A 29 -13.70 16.03 -0.29
C LEU A 29 -12.75 16.21 0.90
N TYR A 30 -12.59 15.18 1.72
CA TYR A 30 -11.84 15.30 2.99
C TYR A 30 -10.46 14.64 2.96
N GLU A 31 -10.10 13.92 1.90
CA GLU A 31 -8.77 13.33 1.77
C GLU A 31 -8.08 13.69 0.45
N ALA A 32 -8.71 13.46 -0.71
CA ALA A 32 -8.05 13.70 -1.98
C ALA A 32 -7.93 15.20 -2.33
N LEU A 33 -9.02 15.95 -2.22
CA LEU A 33 -9.07 17.38 -2.53
C LEU A 33 -8.13 18.22 -1.64
N PRO A 34 -8.08 18.03 -0.30
CA PRO A 34 -7.17 18.77 0.55
C PRO A 34 -5.70 18.46 0.25
N ARG A 35 -5.35 17.20 -0.04
CA ARG A 35 -4.00 16.83 -0.48
C ARG A 35 -3.64 17.53 -1.79
N LEU A 36 -4.55 17.52 -2.76
CA LEU A 36 -4.33 18.17 -4.06
C LEU A 36 -4.14 19.67 -3.90
N VAL A 37 -5.03 20.34 -3.15
CA VAL A 37 -4.92 21.78 -2.86
C VAL A 37 -3.61 22.09 -2.14
N GLY A 38 -3.26 21.31 -1.10
CA GLY A 38 -2.01 21.49 -0.38
C GLY A 38 -0.78 21.35 -1.28
N ASN A 39 -0.78 20.36 -2.18
CA ASN A 39 0.30 20.16 -3.14
C ASN A 39 0.38 21.32 -4.15
N ILE A 40 -0.74 21.79 -4.71
CA ILE A 40 -0.76 22.92 -5.65
C ILE A 40 -0.27 24.21 -4.96
N LEU A 41 -0.77 24.49 -3.76
CA LEU A 41 -0.38 25.68 -2.99
C LEU A 41 1.08 25.67 -2.56
N SER A 42 1.66 24.49 -2.38
CA SER A 42 3.07 24.39 -2.01
C SER A 42 4.05 24.82 -3.10
N VAL A 43 3.69 24.67 -4.37
CA VAL A 43 4.55 25.01 -5.51
C VAL A 43 4.99 26.48 -5.49
N PRO A 44 4.09 27.49 -5.47
CA PRO A 44 4.51 28.88 -5.47
C PRO A 44 5.31 29.26 -4.22
N ILE A 45 4.99 28.66 -3.06
CA ILE A 45 5.70 28.95 -1.80
C ILE A 45 7.13 28.41 -1.86
N VAL A 46 7.33 27.19 -2.36
CA VAL A 46 8.67 26.62 -2.53
C VAL A 46 9.48 27.44 -3.55
N ILE A 47 8.87 27.89 -4.64
CA ILE A 47 9.54 28.73 -5.64
C ILE A 47 10.00 30.07 -5.04
N VAL A 48 9.14 30.73 -4.25
CA VAL A 48 9.45 32.05 -3.66
C VAL A 48 10.45 31.94 -2.51
N THR A 49 10.34 30.91 -1.68
CA THR A 49 11.19 30.75 -0.48
C THR A 49 12.50 30.03 -0.76
N GLY A 50 12.57 29.22 -1.82
CA GLY A 50 13.68 28.30 -2.08
C GLY A 50 13.74 27.12 -1.11
N ASP A 51 12.79 26.98 -0.18
CA ASP A 51 12.81 25.95 0.86
C ASP A 51 11.78 24.86 0.58
N VAL A 52 12.28 23.66 0.27
CA VAL A 52 11.47 22.47 0.00
C VAL A 52 10.67 22.00 1.22
N LEU A 53 11.00 22.44 2.44
CA LEU A 53 10.28 22.08 3.66
C LEU A 53 8.84 22.60 3.68
N TRP A 54 8.51 23.62 2.89
CA TRP A 54 7.14 24.11 2.78
C TRP A 54 6.19 23.09 2.15
N TYR A 55 6.68 22.23 1.26
CA TYR A 55 5.87 21.16 0.67
C TYR A 55 5.22 20.23 1.71
N PRO A 56 5.98 19.52 2.57
CA PRO A 56 5.37 18.66 3.58
C PRO A 56 4.59 19.45 4.64
N VAL A 57 4.99 20.68 4.97
CA VAL A 57 4.27 21.51 5.97
C VAL A 57 2.86 21.84 5.47
N ILE A 58 2.73 22.39 4.26
CA ILE A 58 1.44 22.79 3.69
C ILE A 58 0.55 21.57 3.46
N SER A 59 1.12 20.47 2.95
CA SER A 59 0.38 19.22 2.75
C SER A 59 -0.15 18.66 4.08
N THR A 60 0.63 18.75 5.15
CA THR A 60 0.22 18.33 6.51
C THR A 60 -0.91 19.21 7.05
N VAL A 61 -0.77 20.54 6.95
CA VAL A 61 -1.79 21.48 7.44
C VAL A 61 -3.10 21.30 6.68
N SER A 62 -3.05 21.16 5.36
CA SER A 62 -4.22 20.95 4.52
C SER A 62 -4.95 19.63 4.85
N THR A 63 -4.21 18.54 5.02
CA THR A 63 -4.81 17.24 5.38
C THR A 63 -5.35 17.21 6.81
N ALA A 64 -4.57 17.70 7.79
CA ALA A 64 -4.98 17.72 9.18
C ALA A 64 -6.23 18.59 9.39
N SER A 65 -6.29 19.76 8.73
CA SER A 65 -7.47 20.63 8.81
C SER A 65 -8.72 19.96 8.24
N ALA A 66 -8.61 19.28 7.10
CA ALA A 66 -9.73 18.53 6.54
C ALA A 66 -10.23 17.41 7.47
N TYR A 67 -9.33 16.67 8.10
CA TYR A 67 -9.70 15.62 9.07
C TYR A 67 -10.36 16.21 10.32
N LEU A 68 -9.89 17.36 10.81
CA LEU A 68 -10.50 18.07 11.94
C LEU A 68 -11.90 18.58 11.60
N VAL A 69 -12.10 19.17 10.42
CA VAL A 69 -13.41 19.62 9.93
C VAL A 69 -14.37 18.44 9.82
N HIS A 70 -13.91 17.32 9.27
CA HIS A 70 -14.71 16.11 9.18
C HIS A 70 -15.10 15.56 10.55
N SER A 71 -14.13 15.43 11.46
CA SER A 71 -14.36 14.95 12.84
C SER A 71 -15.42 15.78 13.57
N ARG A 72 -15.43 17.11 13.37
CA ARG A 72 -16.46 18.00 13.93
C ARG A 72 -17.81 17.91 13.22
N SER A 73 -17.82 17.55 11.94
CA SER A 73 -19.03 17.46 11.13
C SER A 73 -19.75 16.11 11.27
N MET A 74 -19.05 15.07 11.75
CA MET A 74 -19.64 13.78 12.07
C MET A 74 -20.69 13.92 13.18
N LYS A 75 -21.96 13.80 12.81
CA LYS A 75 -23.10 13.69 13.75
C LYS A 75 -23.37 12.23 14.17
N VAL A 76 -22.34 11.38 14.14
CA VAL A 76 -22.48 10.00 14.62
C VAL A 76 -22.47 10.05 16.14
N PRO A 77 -23.44 9.43 16.84
CA PRO A 77 -23.35 9.24 18.28
C PRO A 77 -22.10 8.39 18.54
N LEU A 78 -20.98 9.03 18.84
CA LEU A 78 -19.82 8.33 19.34
C LEU A 78 -20.28 7.63 20.63
N PRO A 79 -20.01 6.33 20.80
CA PRO A 79 -20.15 5.69 22.10
C PRO A 79 -19.51 6.63 23.12
N ARG A 80 -20.23 6.97 24.20
CA ARG A 80 -19.72 7.89 25.25
C ARG A 80 -18.25 7.54 25.47
N PRO A 81 -17.31 8.50 25.39
CA PRO A 81 -15.90 8.19 25.50
C PRO A 81 -15.71 7.49 26.85
N THR A 82 -15.61 6.17 26.82
CA THR A 82 -15.11 5.40 27.94
C THR A 82 -13.72 5.96 28.12
N ARG A 83 -13.51 6.76 29.18
CA ARG A 83 -12.27 7.52 29.43
C ARG A 83 -11.12 6.73 28.83
N ALA A 84 -10.61 7.19 27.68
CA ALA A 84 -9.60 6.45 26.94
C ALA A 84 -8.38 6.48 27.85
N SER A 85 -8.24 5.47 28.69
CA SER A 85 -7.13 5.40 29.59
C SER A 85 -5.92 5.09 28.72
N LEU A 86 -4.78 5.64 29.10
CA LEU A 86 -3.52 5.27 28.46
C LEU A 86 -3.38 3.74 28.44
N ALA A 87 -3.85 3.07 29.50
CA ALA A 87 -3.90 1.62 29.61
C ALA A 87 -4.79 0.96 28.53
N SER A 88 -6.01 1.44 28.25
CA SER A 88 -6.87 0.86 27.21
C SER A 88 -6.32 1.07 25.80
N THR A 89 -5.67 2.21 25.56
CA THR A 89 -5.01 2.51 24.28
C THR A 89 -3.79 1.61 24.07
N VAL A 90 -2.94 1.48 25.10
CA VAL A 90 -1.78 0.58 25.07
C VAL A 90 -2.22 -0.88 24.93
N ALA A 91 -3.30 -1.30 25.61
CA ALA A 91 -3.85 -2.64 25.45
C ALA A 91 -4.35 -2.90 24.02
N ALA A 92 -5.05 -1.93 23.41
CA ALA A 92 -5.48 -2.02 22.02
C ALA A 92 -4.30 -2.07 21.03
N MET A 93 -3.24 -1.28 21.26
CA MET A 93 -2.02 -1.35 20.47
C MET A 93 -1.35 -2.72 20.58
N ARG A 94 -1.22 -3.25 21.81
CA ARG A 94 -0.66 -4.60 22.05
C ARG A 94 -1.49 -5.68 21.39
N ALA A 95 -2.82 -5.57 21.41
CA ALA A 95 -3.72 -6.50 20.72
C ALA A 95 -3.54 -6.50 19.18
N ASN A 96 -3.10 -5.36 18.61
CA ASN A 96 -2.88 -5.20 17.17
C ASN A 96 -1.41 -5.26 16.75
N THR A 97 -0.52 -5.79 17.60
CA THR A 97 0.93 -5.80 17.37
C THR A 97 1.32 -6.38 16.01
N PHE A 98 0.70 -7.48 15.57
CA PHE A 98 1.01 -8.07 14.26
C PHE A 98 0.61 -7.19 13.09
N SER A 99 -0.54 -6.52 13.15
CA SER A 99 -0.96 -5.58 12.10
C SER A 99 -0.03 -4.36 12.03
N ALA A 100 0.39 -3.85 13.19
CA ALA A 100 1.38 -2.78 13.28
C ALA A 100 2.73 -3.25 12.71
N ALA A 101 3.20 -4.42 13.10
CA ALA A 101 4.45 -5.01 12.62
C ALA A 101 4.44 -5.22 11.10
N THR A 102 3.35 -5.74 10.53
CA THR A 102 3.16 -5.83 9.07
C THR A 102 3.36 -4.48 8.40
N THR A 103 2.70 -3.44 8.91
CA THR A 103 2.75 -2.09 8.34
C THR A 103 4.16 -1.50 8.44
N ILE A 104 4.82 -1.67 9.58
CA ILE A 104 6.20 -1.20 9.80
C ILE A 104 7.16 -1.93 8.86
N THR A 105 7.09 -3.26 8.76
CA THR A 105 7.94 -4.06 7.88
C THR A 105 7.76 -3.68 6.42
N ALA A 106 6.51 -3.56 5.95
CA ALA A 106 6.22 -3.14 4.58
C ALA A 106 6.75 -1.73 4.32
N SER A 107 6.50 -0.78 5.23
CA SER A 107 6.95 0.62 5.08
C SER A 107 8.47 0.73 5.07
N LEU A 108 9.15 -0.03 5.92
CA LEU A 108 10.60 -0.09 5.98
C LEU A 108 11.16 -0.64 4.67
N TYR A 109 10.62 -1.75 4.18
CA TYR A 109 11.02 -2.33 2.90
C TYR A 109 10.87 -1.32 1.76
N THR A 110 9.69 -0.72 1.63
CA THR A 110 9.36 0.22 0.56
C THR A 110 10.18 1.52 0.60
N SER A 111 10.56 1.98 1.80
CA SER A 111 11.36 3.21 1.96
C SER A 111 12.85 2.92 1.76
N ALA A 112 13.33 1.83 2.36
CA ALA A 112 14.73 1.45 2.26
C ALA A 112 15.09 0.98 0.85
N SER A 113 14.17 0.38 0.08
CA SER A 113 14.47 -0.06 -1.29
C SER A 113 14.92 1.10 -2.18
N VAL A 114 14.20 2.21 -2.14
CA VAL A 114 14.50 3.47 -2.84
C VAL A 114 15.88 4.00 -2.43
N SER A 115 16.15 4.08 -1.13
CA SER A 115 17.42 4.59 -0.61
C SER A 115 18.60 3.67 -0.97
N LEU A 116 18.43 2.36 -0.86
CA LEU A 116 19.46 1.37 -1.16
C LEU A 116 19.83 1.38 -2.64
N VAL A 117 18.84 1.33 -3.55
CA VAL A 117 19.11 1.36 -4.99
C VAL A 117 19.83 2.66 -5.37
N SER A 118 19.37 3.80 -4.83
CA SER A 118 20.02 5.09 -5.09
C SER A 118 21.46 5.18 -4.58
N ALA A 119 21.81 4.40 -3.55
CA ALA A 119 23.14 4.42 -2.94
C ALA A 119 24.14 3.50 -3.65
N ILE A 120 23.68 2.39 -4.26
CA ILE A 120 24.58 1.33 -4.79
C ILE A 120 24.60 1.26 -6.31
N VAL A 121 23.63 1.89 -7.00
CA VAL A 121 23.49 1.83 -8.46
C VAL A 121 23.91 3.18 -9.07
N PRO A 122 24.54 3.19 -10.26
CA PRO A 122 24.81 4.42 -10.99
C PRO A 122 23.55 5.27 -11.22
N THR A 123 23.72 6.57 -11.41
CA THR A 123 22.62 7.55 -11.47
C THR A 123 21.51 7.18 -12.45
N ARG A 124 21.87 6.77 -13.68
CA ARG A 124 20.86 6.52 -14.73
C ARG A 124 19.95 5.32 -14.39
N PRO A 125 20.45 4.10 -14.11
CA PRO A 125 19.56 3.00 -13.69
C PRO A 125 18.87 3.26 -12.35
N ALA A 126 19.47 4.04 -11.43
CA ALA A 126 18.78 4.44 -10.21
C ALA A 126 17.54 5.31 -10.53
N VAL A 127 17.69 6.33 -11.38
CA VAL A 127 16.58 7.18 -11.83
C VAL A 127 15.48 6.37 -12.53
N GLU A 128 15.86 5.42 -13.38
CA GLU A 128 14.92 4.52 -14.06
C GLU A 128 14.10 3.70 -13.04
N PHE A 129 14.76 3.08 -12.06
CA PHE A 129 14.11 2.34 -11.00
C PHE A 129 13.15 3.22 -10.18
N LEU A 130 13.59 4.41 -9.78
CA LEU A 130 12.81 5.34 -8.97
C LEU A 130 11.56 5.83 -9.70
N THR A 131 11.70 6.08 -11.00
CA THR A 131 10.59 6.48 -11.87
C THR A 131 9.57 5.35 -11.99
N GLY A 132 10.04 4.12 -12.24
CA GLY A 132 9.19 2.94 -12.26
C GLY A 132 8.50 2.69 -10.92
N ASP A 133 9.22 2.80 -9.80
CA ASP A 133 8.70 2.66 -8.44
C ASP A 133 7.59 3.68 -8.16
N ARG A 134 7.75 4.92 -8.66
CA ARG A 134 6.75 5.96 -8.49
C ARG A 134 5.47 5.65 -9.26
N ILE A 135 5.58 5.26 -10.54
CA ILE A 135 4.44 4.85 -11.37
C ILE A 135 3.73 3.65 -10.74
N TYR A 136 4.49 2.66 -10.29
CA TYR A 136 4.00 1.50 -9.56
C TYR A 136 3.20 1.91 -8.31
N LYS A 137 3.78 2.72 -7.42
CA LYS A 137 3.14 3.15 -6.17
C LYS A 137 1.86 3.96 -6.38
N ILE A 138 1.81 4.80 -7.42
CA ILE A 138 0.58 5.51 -7.80
C ILE A 138 -0.49 4.49 -8.20
N SER A 139 -0.11 3.51 -9.03
CA SER A 139 -1.01 2.47 -9.48
C SER A 139 -1.55 1.64 -8.32
N VAL A 140 -0.71 1.28 -7.33
CA VAL A 140 -1.09 0.50 -6.15
C VAL A 140 -2.23 1.12 -5.33
N GLN A 141 -2.45 2.44 -5.41
CA GLN A 141 -3.55 3.10 -4.71
C GLN A 141 -4.93 2.51 -5.10
N MET A 142 -5.10 2.09 -6.36
CA MET A 142 -6.34 1.46 -6.82
C MET A 142 -6.60 0.11 -6.12
N ILE A 143 -5.54 -0.65 -5.82
CA ILE A 143 -5.62 -1.90 -5.05
C ILE A 143 -6.09 -1.60 -3.64
N GLY A 144 -5.61 -0.51 -3.04
CA GLY A 144 -6.05 -0.05 -1.71
C GLY A 144 -7.54 0.24 -1.66
N VAL A 145 -8.06 0.99 -2.63
CA VAL A 145 -9.49 1.34 -2.73
C VAL A 145 -10.36 0.10 -2.92
N ALA A 146 -9.99 -0.78 -3.86
CA ALA A 146 -10.70 -2.03 -4.11
C ALA A 146 -10.66 -2.95 -2.88
N GLY A 147 -9.49 -3.07 -2.24
CA GLY A 147 -9.28 -3.89 -1.06
C GLY A 147 -10.14 -3.46 0.12
N ASN A 148 -10.18 -2.16 0.43
CA ASN A 148 -11.00 -1.62 1.52
C ASN A 148 -12.50 -1.87 1.25
N SER A 149 -12.96 -1.67 0.01
CA SER A 149 -14.37 -1.87 -0.38
C SER A 149 -14.77 -3.34 -0.23
N LEU A 150 -13.95 -4.24 -0.77
CA LEU A 150 -14.20 -5.68 -0.73
C LEU A 150 -14.03 -6.27 0.67
N GLN A 151 -13.11 -5.74 1.48
CA GLN A 151 -12.94 -6.17 2.86
C GLN A 151 -14.21 -5.93 3.68
N GLY A 152 -14.82 -4.74 3.57
CA GLY A 152 -16.11 -4.45 4.22
C GLY A 152 -17.20 -5.45 3.79
N TRP A 153 -17.38 -5.63 2.48
CA TRP A 153 -18.37 -6.55 1.93
C TRP A 153 -18.16 -8.02 2.34
N VAL A 154 -16.91 -8.49 2.42
CA VAL A 154 -16.60 -9.87 2.83
C VAL A 154 -16.83 -10.07 4.33
N SER A 155 -16.72 -9.03 5.16
CA SER A 155 -16.89 -9.11 6.61
C SER A 155 -18.35 -9.01 7.10
N GLU A 156 -19.30 -8.60 6.27
CA GLU A 156 -20.73 -8.51 6.61
C GLU A 156 -21.47 -9.84 6.89
N PRO A 157 -21.20 -10.96 6.20
CA PRO A 157 -22.03 -12.17 6.32
C PRO A 157 -22.00 -12.80 7.71
N LYS A 158 -23.16 -13.23 8.19
CA LYS A 158 -23.32 -13.91 9.49
C LYS A 158 -23.02 -15.41 9.45
N ASN A 159 -23.01 -16.02 8.26
CA ASN A 159 -22.79 -17.46 8.09
C ASN A 159 -21.52 -17.77 7.27
N ARG A 160 -20.96 -18.95 7.51
CA ARG A 160 -19.69 -19.38 6.92
C ARG A 160 -19.77 -19.58 5.40
N ALA A 161 -20.90 -20.07 4.88
CA ALA A 161 -21.04 -20.35 3.45
C ALA A 161 -20.99 -19.07 2.61
N GLN A 162 -21.70 -18.02 3.04
CA GLN A 162 -21.67 -16.72 2.39
C GLN A 162 -20.29 -16.06 2.52
N PHE A 163 -19.65 -16.16 3.69
CA PHE A 163 -18.27 -15.68 3.85
C PHE A 163 -17.32 -16.32 2.83
N VAL A 164 -17.34 -17.66 2.69
CA VAL A 164 -16.46 -18.36 1.73
C VAL A 164 -16.76 -17.94 0.29
N SER A 165 -18.04 -17.79 -0.07
CA SER A 165 -18.43 -17.35 -1.42
C SER A 165 -17.92 -15.94 -1.72
N ARG A 166 -18.18 -14.96 -0.83
CA ARG A 166 -17.73 -13.57 -0.99
C ARG A 166 -16.20 -13.47 -0.98
N ALA A 167 -15.53 -14.23 -0.12
CA ALA A 167 -14.06 -14.30 -0.08
C ALA A 167 -13.47 -14.79 -1.41
N ARG A 168 -14.04 -15.82 -2.03
CA ARG A 168 -13.60 -16.31 -3.35
C ARG A 168 -13.79 -15.26 -4.43
N ILE A 169 -14.95 -14.59 -4.45
CA ILE A 169 -15.24 -13.52 -5.40
C ILE A 169 -14.25 -12.36 -5.21
N SER A 170 -14.01 -11.93 -3.97
CA SER A 170 -13.03 -10.89 -3.65
C SER A 170 -11.63 -11.23 -4.16
N VAL A 171 -11.15 -12.45 -3.91
CA VAL A 171 -9.84 -12.90 -4.42
C VAL A 171 -9.82 -12.92 -5.95
N ALA A 172 -10.87 -13.43 -6.60
CA ALA A 172 -10.96 -13.43 -8.06
C ALA A 172 -10.95 -12.01 -8.66
N LEU A 173 -11.68 -11.07 -8.06
CA LEU A 173 -11.67 -9.66 -8.47
C LEU A 173 -10.28 -9.04 -8.30
N HIS A 174 -9.56 -9.36 -7.23
CA HIS A 174 -8.18 -8.91 -7.06
C HIS A 174 -7.22 -9.54 -8.08
N CYS A 175 -7.39 -10.81 -8.44
CA CYS A 175 -6.61 -11.43 -9.52
C CYS A 175 -6.86 -10.71 -10.86
N VAL A 176 -8.12 -10.42 -11.20
CA VAL A 176 -8.47 -9.70 -12.43
C VAL A 176 -7.90 -8.29 -12.41
N LEU A 177 -8.08 -7.56 -11.31
CA LEU A 177 -7.52 -6.22 -11.12
C LEU A 177 -6.00 -6.22 -11.25
N GLY A 178 -5.33 -7.17 -10.59
CA GLY A 178 -3.89 -7.34 -10.65
C GLY A 178 -3.39 -7.65 -12.05
N ALA A 179 -4.07 -8.54 -12.77
CA ALA A 179 -3.67 -8.95 -14.11
C ALA A 179 -3.87 -7.81 -15.11
N ALA A 180 -5.03 -7.16 -15.08
CA ALA A 180 -5.33 -6.01 -15.94
C ALA A 180 -4.39 -4.83 -15.64
N GLY A 181 -4.25 -4.45 -14.37
CA GLY A 181 -3.38 -3.32 -13.98
C GLY A 181 -1.90 -3.61 -14.22
N GLY A 182 -1.44 -4.84 -13.94
CA GLY A 182 -0.09 -5.27 -14.26
C GLY A 182 0.19 -5.25 -15.76
N MET A 183 -0.76 -5.71 -16.59
CA MET A 183 -0.63 -5.63 -18.06
C MET A 183 -0.57 -4.18 -18.56
N VAL A 184 -1.39 -3.29 -18.00
CA VAL A 184 -1.33 -1.86 -18.32
C VAL A 184 0.03 -1.27 -17.96
N LEU A 185 0.59 -1.60 -16.79
CA LEU A 185 1.95 -1.17 -16.43
C LEU A 185 2.99 -1.64 -17.44
N VAL A 186 2.93 -2.90 -17.87
CA VAL A 186 3.89 -3.47 -18.83
C VAL A 186 3.78 -2.84 -20.21
N LEU A 187 2.56 -2.69 -20.72
CA LEU A 187 2.32 -2.25 -22.11
C LEU A 187 2.36 -0.72 -22.25
N VAL A 188 1.77 0.00 -21.29
CA VAL A 188 1.60 1.45 -21.36
C VAL A 188 2.67 2.18 -20.55
N GLY A 189 3.23 1.56 -19.50
CA GLY A 189 4.20 2.19 -18.61
C GLY A 189 5.42 2.80 -19.30
N PRO A 190 6.11 2.09 -20.23
CA PRO A 190 7.26 2.65 -20.93
C PRO A 190 6.89 3.89 -21.75
N TRP A 191 5.85 3.80 -22.57
CA TRP A 191 5.35 4.92 -23.36
C TRP A 191 4.91 6.11 -22.48
N PHE A 192 4.17 5.83 -21.41
CA PHE A 192 3.69 6.85 -20.48
C PHE A 192 4.86 7.58 -19.80
N SER A 193 5.89 6.83 -19.38
CA SER A 193 7.09 7.42 -18.77
C SER A 193 7.90 8.27 -19.76
N ALA A 194 8.05 7.82 -21.02
CA ALA A 194 8.72 8.59 -22.07
C ALA A 194 7.96 9.87 -22.40
N ALA A 195 6.62 9.80 -22.51
CA ALA A 195 5.78 10.95 -22.80
C ALA A 195 5.80 12.00 -21.67
N LEU A 196 5.90 11.54 -20.41
CA LEU A 196 5.85 12.44 -19.25
C LEU A 196 7.21 13.04 -18.88
N LEU A 197 8.30 12.28 -19.06
CA LEU A 197 9.62 12.60 -18.52
C LEU A 197 10.70 12.74 -19.60
N GLY A 198 10.38 12.43 -20.86
CA GLY A 198 11.32 12.36 -21.98
C GLY A 198 11.97 10.99 -22.13
N GLU A 199 12.47 10.72 -23.34
CA GLU A 199 13.10 9.43 -23.72
C GLU A 199 14.34 9.09 -22.88
N GLU A 200 15.07 10.10 -22.39
CA GLU A 200 16.29 9.88 -21.60
C GLU A 200 16.03 9.26 -20.23
N VAL A 201 14.82 9.47 -19.69
CA VAL A 201 14.39 9.04 -18.34
C VAL A 201 13.28 7.97 -18.43
N ALA A 202 12.94 7.55 -19.65
CA ALA A 202 11.91 6.55 -19.89
C ALA A 202 12.26 5.23 -19.20
N VAL A 203 11.25 4.62 -18.58
CA VAL A 203 11.38 3.33 -17.92
C VAL A 203 11.31 2.23 -18.96
N SER A 204 12.31 1.35 -18.98
CA SER A 204 12.32 0.24 -19.91
C SER A 204 11.16 -0.74 -19.66
N GLN A 205 10.76 -1.44 -20.71
CA GLN A 205 9.75 -2.49 -20.61
C GLN A 205 10.16 -3.60 -19.64
N GLN A 206 11.45 -3.91 -19.51
CA GLN A 206 11.95 -4.93 -18.59
C GLN A 206 11.71 -4.55 -17.12
N VAL A 207 11.94 -3.29 -16.77
CA VAL A 207 11.63 -2.77 -15.42
C VAL A 207 10.12 -2.81 -15.16
N MET A 208 9.31 -2.44 -16.17
CA MET A 208 7.84 -2.48 -16.05
C MET A 208 7.29 -3.91 -15.95
N ILE A 209 7.94 -4.92 -16.53
CA ILE A 209 7.61 -6.33 -16.30
C ILE A 209 7.76 -6.69 -14.83
N GLY A 210 8.87 -6.32 -14.19
CA GLY A 210 9.07 -6.51 -12.75
C GLY A 210 7.95 -5.87 -11.92
N TYR A 211 7.65 -4.60 -12.18
CA TYR A 211 6.56 -3.92 -11.47
C TYR A 211 5.16 -4.45 -11.81
N GLY A 212 4.92 -4.93 -13.02
CA GLY A 212 3.66 -5.56 -13.41
C GLY A 212 3.41 -6.86 -12.64
N VAL A 213 4.45 -7.69 -12.49
CA VAL A 213 4.38 -8.91 -11.66
C VAL A 213 4.20 -8.56 -10.19
N ALA A 214 4.94 -7.58 -9.68
CA ALA A 214 4.78 -7.09 -8.31
C ALA A 214 3.34 -6.58 -8.06
N PHE A 215 2.78 -5.83 -9.00
CA PHE A 215 1.42 -5.31 -8.92
C PHE A 215 0.37 -6.43 -8.87
N PHE A 216 0.51 -7.44 -9.73
CA PHE A 216 -0.35 -8.62 -9.71
C PHE A 216 -0.27 -9.33 -8.35
N ALA A 217 0.95 -9.63 -7.88
CA ALA A 217 1.16 -10.32 -6.62
C ALA A 217 0.62 -9.50 -5.43
N LEU A 218 0.83 -8.19 -5.42
CA LEU A 218 0.31 -7.30 -4.39
C LEU A 218 -1.23 -7.24 -4.41
N ALA A 219 -1.86 -7.27 -5.58
CA ALA A 219 -3.32 -7.34 -5.69
C ALA A 219 -3.85 -8.64 -5.07
N VAL A 220 -3.24 -9.79 -5.42
CA VAL A 220 -3.59 -11.10 -4.84
C VAL A 220 -3.37 -11.11 -3.33
N ASN A 221 -2.24 -10.58 -2.85
CA ASN A 221 -1.94 -10.38 -1.43
C ASN A 221 -3.01 -9.51 -0.74
N SER A 222 -3.51 -8.45 -1.37
CA SER A 222 -4.61 -7.64 -0.82
C SER A 222 -5.89 -8.47 -0.67
N GLY A 223 -6.23 -9.28 -1.67
CA GLY A 223 -7.36 -10.21 -1.58
C GLY A 223 -7.19 -11.24 -0.45
N LEU A 224 -6.09 -11.97 -0.44
CA LEU A 224 -5.81 -13.01 0.56
C LEU A 224 -5.61 -12.44 1.95
N GLY A 225 -4.70 -11.48 2.12
CA GLY A 225 -4.36 -10.84 3.38
C GLY A 225 -5.53 -10.07 3.99
N ARG A 226 -6.04 -9.06 3.28
CA ARG A 226 -7.04 -8.14 3.86
C ARG A 226 -8.44 -8.74 3.92
N THR A 227 -8.86 -9.51 2.91
CA THR A 227 -10.25 -9.99 2.86
C THR A 227 -10.44 -11.39 3.43
N VAL A 228 -9.43 -12.26 3.36
CA VAL A 228 -9.54 -13.64 3.86
C VAL A 228 -8.85 -13.82 5.20
N LEU A 229 -7.53 -13.64 5.26
CA LEU A 229 -6.72 -13.93 6.44
C LEU A 229 -7.06 -13.01 7.61
N ALA A 230 -7.24 -11.71 7.37
CA ALA A 230 -7.59 -10.77 8.42
C ALA A 230 -8.97 -11.09 9.02
N ALA A 231 -9.95 -11.42 8.17
CA ALA A 231 -11.28 -11.84 8.61
C ALA A 231 -11.27 -13.15 9.41
N LEU A 232 -10.29 -14.03 9.15
CA LEU A 232 -10.05 -15.26 9.92
C LEU A 232 -9.20 -15.04 11.19
N GLY A 233 -8.84 -13.80 11.52
CA GLY A 233 -7.99 -13.47 12.67
C GLY A 233 -6.53 -13.89 12.51
N LEU A 234 -6.07 -14.18 11.29
CA LEU A 234 -4.74 -14.72 11.00
C LEU A 234 -3.69 -13.61 10.78
N GLN A 235 -3.71 -12.60 11.66
CA GLN A 235 -2.80 -11.46 11.59
C GLN A 235 -1.32 -11.88 11.68
N ARG A 236 -1.01 -12.91 12.47
CA ARG A 236 0.34 -13.48 12.54
C ARG A 236 0.80 -14.04 11.18
N THR A 237 -0.09 -14.69 10.42
CA THR A 237 0.24 -15.21 9.09
C THR A 237 0.53 -14.07 8.11
N ILE A 238 -0.27 -12.99 8.15
CA ILE A 238 -0.04 -11.80 7.32
C ILE A 238 1.31 -11.15 7.65
N PHE A 239 1.64 -11.05 8.95
CA PHE A 239 2.94 -10.57 9.38
C PHE A 239 4.08 -11.46 8.87
N LEU A 240 4.01 -12.77 9.09
CA LEU A 240 5.05 -13.71 8.68
C LEU A 240 5.25 -13.71 7.16
N SER A 241 4.17 -13.61 6.36
CA SER A 241 4.30 -13.50 4.90
C SER A 241 5.02 -12.22 4.49
N THR A 242 4.71 -11.09 5.15
CA THR A 242 5.36 -9.80 4.90
C THR A 242 6.82 -9.81 5.32
N ALA A 243 7.12 -10.41 6.47
CA ALA A 243 8.49 -10.58 6.95
C ALA A 243 9.31 -11.47 6.01
N ALA A 244 8.74 -12.59 5.53
CA ALA A 244 9.38 -13.43 4.52
C ALA A 244 9.64 -12.67 3.22
N GLY A 245 8.66 -11.89 2.74
CA GLY A 245 8.81 -11.00 1.59
C GLY A 245 9.96 -10.01 1.76
N ALA A 246 10.08 -9.37 2.93
CA ALA A 246 11.19 -8.46 3.21
C ALA A 246 12.55 -9.18 3.32
N LEU A 247 12.58 -10.36 3.97
CA LEU A 247 13.80 -11.17 4.14
C LEU A 247 14.36 -11.68 2.82
N ILE A 248 13.50 -12.01 1.85
CA ILE A 248 13.93 -12.38 0.49
C ILE A 248 14.17 -11.13 -0.35
N GLY A 249 13.26 -10.16 -0.27
CA GLY A 249 13.26 -8.95 -1.07
C GLY A 249 14.49 -8.08 -0.86
N PHE A 250 14.96 -7.88 0.37
CA PHE A 250 16.14 -7.03 0.62
C PHE A 250 17.43 -7.59 0.02
N PRO A 251 17.84 -8.84 0.30
CA PRO A 251 19.01 -9.43 -0.33
C PRO A 251 18.88 -9.48 -1.86
N SER A 252 17.72 -9.90 -2.39
CA SER A 252 17.49 -9.93 -3.83
C SER A 252 17.55 -8.54 -4.46
N LEU A 253 17.10 -7.50 -3.76
CA LEU A 253 17.19 -6.12 -4.23
C LEU A 253 18.64 -5.67 -4.33
N VAL A 254 19.44 -5.90 -3.29
CA VAL A 254 20.87 -5.52 -3.29
C VAL A 254 21.61 -6.26 -4.41
N VAL A 255 21.46 -7.57 -4.49
CA VAL A 255 22.15 -8.39 -5.49
C VAL A 255 21.64 -8.07 -6.90
N GLY A 256 20.33 -7.99 -7.10
CA GLY A 256 19.71 -7.68 -8.39
C GLY A 256 20.06 -6.28 -8.88
N ALA A 257 20.01 -5.28 -8.01
CA ALA A 257 20.39 -3.90 -8.35
C ALA A 257 21.87 -3.79 -8.70
N ALA A 258 22.76 -4.45 -7.95
CA ALA A 258 24.20 -4.43 -8.21
C ALA A 258 24.59 -5.13 -9.52
N THR A 259 23.84 -6.16 -9.94
CA THR A 259 24.18 -6.99 -11.11
C THR A 259 23.45 -6.58 -12.39
N LEU A 260 22.19 -6.17 -12.28
CA LEU A 260 21.30 -5.90 -13.41
C LEU A 260 20.66 -4.50 -13.35
N GLY A 261 21.13 -3.62 -12.46
CA GLY A 261 20.62 -2.26 -12.32
C GLY A 261 19.13 -2.20 -12.01
N ALA A 262 18.41 -1.33 -12.71
CA ALA A 262 16.97 -1.11 -12.51
C ALA A 262 16.15 -2.39 -12.72
N VAL A 263 16.53 -3.23 -13.69
CA VAL A 263 15.82 -4.46 -14.02
C VAL A 263 15.88 -5.44 -12.85
N GLY A 264 17.08 -5.71 -12.33
CA GLY A 264 17.24 -6.60 -11.17
C GLY A 264 16.57 -6.06 -9.91
N ALA A 265 16.60 -4.74 -9.71
CA ALA A 265 15.90 -4.11 -8.59
C ALA A 265 14.38 -4.31 -8.68
N SER A 266 13.77 -4.09 -9.84
CA SER A 266 12.33 -4.31 -10.06
C SER A 266 11.93 -5.79 -9.95
N ALA A 267 12.77 -6.70 -10.42
CA ALA A 267 12.57 -8.14 -10.27
C ALA A 267 12.61 -8.58 -8.80
N ALA A 268 13.45 -7.95 -7.98
CA ALA A 268 13.48 -8.21 -6.53
C ALA A 268 12.19 -7.76 -5.82
N VAL A 269 11.61 -6.62 -6.25
CA VAL A 269 10.29 -6.17 -5.76
C VAL A 269 9.21 -7.20 -6.12
N ALA A 270 9.22 -7.70 -7.35
CA ALA A 270 8.32 -8.77 -7.79
C ALA A 270 8.48 -10.04 -6.94
N LEU A 271 9.72 -10.47 -6.72
CA LEU A 271 10.03 -11.66 -5.92
C LEU A 271 9.56 -11.53 -4.47
N ALA A 272 9.71 -10.34 -3.87
CA ALA A 272 9.22 -10.06 -2.53
C ALA A 272 7.69 -10.24 -2.44
N GLU A 273 6.94 -9.64 -3.36
CA GLU A 273 5.47 -9.74 -3.38
C GLU A 273 4.98 -11.17 -3.69
N VAL A 274 5.64 -11.86 -4.62
CA VAL A 274 5.34 -13.28 -4.92
C VAL A 274 5.60 -14.16 -3.71
N THR A 275 6.67 -13.90 -2.95
CA THR A 275 6.95 -14.60 -1.69
C THR A 275 5.81 -14.41 -0.69
N VAL A 276 5.32 -13.18 -0.53
CA VAL A 276 4.20 -12.88 0.37
C VAL A 276 2.98 -13.72 0.00
N VAL A 277 2.59 -13.73 -1.28
CA VAL A 277 1.46 -14.54 -1.78
C VAL A 277 1.70 -16.03 -1.55
N GLY A 278 2.90 -16.53 -1.85
CA GLY A 278 3.25 -17.94 -1.66
C GLY A 278 3.07 -18.40 -0.22
N VAL A 279 3.55 -17.62 0.75
CA VAL A 279 3.38 -17.91 2.19
C VAL A 279 1.91 -17.89 2.60
N GLN A 280 1.13 -16.93 2.12
CA GLN A 280 -0.30 -16.83 2.43
C GLN A 280 -1.11 -18.00 1.87
N VAL A 281 -0.87 -18.38 0.61
CA VAL A 281 -1.50 -19.55 -0.02
C VAL A 281 -1.11 -20.82 0.71
N GLY A 282 0.19 -21.01 1.02
CA GLY A 282 0.67 -22.17 1.76
C GLY A 282 -0.02 -22.32 3.13
N ALA A 283 -0.18 -21.23 3.87
CA ALA A 283 -0.87 -21.23 5.16
C ALA A 283 -2.36 -21.61 5.04
N LEU A 284 -3.04 -21.17 3.99
CA LEU A 284 -4.44 -21.51 3.72
C LEU A 284 -4.60 -22.98 3.32
N VAL A 285 -3.70 -23.51 2.48
CA VAL A 285 -3.71 -24.91 2.07
C VAL A 285 -3.45 -25.82 3.27
N TRP A 286 -2.41 -25.54 4.06
CA TRP A 286 -2.07 -26.31 5.27
C TRP A 286 -3.26 -26.44 6.23
N ARG A 287 -4.00 -25.34 6.44
CA ARG A 287 -5.18 -25.34 7.32
C ARG A 287 -6.36 -26.15 6.78
N ARG A 288 -6.57 -26.17 5.45
CA ARG A 288 -7.61 -27.01 4.86
C ARG A 288 -7.34 -28.49 5.13
N TRP A 289 -6.08 -28.89 5.04
CA TRP A 289 -5.65 -30.28 5.29
C TRP A 289 -5.77 -30.65 6.77
N GLY A 290 -5.38 -29.76 7.69
CA GLY A 290 -5.50 -30.02 9.13
C GLY A 290 -6.94 -30.17 9.65
N HIS A 291 -7.94 -29.64 8.94
CA HIS A 291 -9.36 -29.82 9.26
C HIS A 291 -10.01 -31.02 8.55
N ALA A 292 -9.36 -31.63 7.56
CA ALA A 292 -9.86 -32.84 6.90
C ALA A 292 -9.51 -34.13 7.66
N HIS A 293 -8.65 -34.04 8.68
CA HIS A 293 -8.18 -35.15 9.51
C HIS A 293 -8.58 -35.04 10.99
N ARG A 294 -9.59 -34.20 11.29
CA ARG A 294 -10.25 -34.12 12.60
C ARG A 294 -11.75 -34.26 12.40
#